data_AF-A0A8T0X9C7-F1
#
_entry.id   AF-A0A8T0X9C7-F1
#
_cell.length_a   1.000
_cell.length_b   1.000
_cell.length_c   1.000
_cell.angle_alpha   90.00
_cell.angle_beta   90.00
_cell.angle_gamma   90.00
#
_symmetry.space_group_name_H-M   'P 1'
#
loop_
_entity.id
_entity.type
_entity.pdbx_description
1 polymer ?
#
loop_
_entity_poly.entity_id
_entity_poly.type
_entity_poly.pdbx_seq_one_letter_code
_entity_poly.pdbx_strand_id
1 'polypeptide(L)'
;MAPSQSGGGDAAGDLLETGLLVAAIKATSTSGRPADDERGAGATTSSRVRRGARLAAAQLQEVFLGTRLFPLFSAVPLAVAAQHLRLGRAWVFVFSLIGMAPLAERVSFLSEHIADTAGPTAGGILNATCGNVPELIIALFALHKEKLEILKWSLLGSILSNLLLVLGSSLLCGGLANTGKERPLDRRQADVSIGLLMLGVLCHILPLLSKYANCTGHSISSSGSVLELSRLSAIVMLTVYFGGLIFQLKTHRQIFEQEDSSESTNTNNSNDDDGSSVIGFTSAVIWLIGMTVVIAVLSNYIITTIEEASESLGIPLRFISIILLPIVGNAAEHAGAIIFAFKNKIDITLGIALGSATQISLLVVPIILIVSWVNGIPMDLDLNLLETGSLVMTVFTTAFTLQDDKWHYLKGFNLTLCYIVIAACFFTIKALPTPKKVHD
;
A
#
# COMPACT_ATOMS: atom_id res chain seq x y z
N MET A 1 48.42 -41.81 7.55
CA MET A 1 48.68 -40.46 8.10
C MET A 1 47.46 -39.61 7.82
N ALA A 2 46.85 -39.09 8.89
CA ALA A 2 45.55 -38.43 8.92
C ALA A 2 45.54 -37.03 8.27
N PRO A 3 44.36 -36.51 7.87
CA PRO A 3 44.15 -35.09 7.61
C PRO A 3 43.75 -34.32 8.88
N SER A 4 44.15 -33.05 8.96
CA SER A 4 43.92 -32.12 10.07
C SER A 4 42.59 -31.35 9.93
N GLN A 5 41.85 -31.28 11.05
CA GLN A 5 40.67 -30.45 11.30
C GLN A 5 41.04 -29.00 11.64
N SER A 6 40.18 -28.04 11.24
CA SER A 6 39.77 -26.82 11.99
C SER A 6 38.93 -25.93 11.05
N GLY A 7 37.82 -25.31 11.39
CA GLY A 7 37.06 -25.19 12.62
C GLY A 7 35.77 -24.45 12.29
N GLY A 8 34.65 -24.92 12.84
CA GLY A 8 33.35 -24.28 12.75
C GLY A 8 33.11 -23.32 13.93
N GLY A 9 32.18 -22.40 13.70
CA GLY A 9 31.63 -21.43 14.65
C GLY A 9 30.96 -20.32 13.84
N ASP A 10 29.78 -19.81 14.12
CA ASP A 10 28.84 -20.06 15.20
C ASP A 10 27.54 -19.37 14.73
N ALA A 11 26.48 -20.13 14.44
CA ALA A 11 25.18 -19.60 13.99
C ALA A 11 24.02 -20.53 14.39
N ALA A 12 24.22 -21.34 15.43
CA ALA A 12 23.22 -22.30 15.92
C ALA A 12 22.66 -21.92 17.31
N GLY A 13 23.10 -20.81 17.90
CA GLY A 13 22.66 -20.37 19.24
C GLY A 13 21.27 -19.72 19.30
N ASP A 14 20.86 -18.97 18.26
CA ASP A 14 19.63 -18.14 18.32
C ASP A 14 18.34 -18.86 17.88
N LEU A 15 18.44 -20.02 17.24
CA LEU A 15 17.28 -20.81 16.81
C LEU A 15 16.72 -21.72 17.91
N LEU A 16 17.49 -21.98 18.97
CA LEU A 16 17.06 -22.84 20.07
C LEU A 16 16.29 -22.07 21.16
N GLU A 17 16.64 -20.82 21.46
CA GLU A 17 15.92 -20.05 22.49
C GLU A 17 14.50 -19.63 22.07
N THR A 18 14.30 -19.29 20.80
CA THR A 18 12.96 -18.94 20.28
C THR A 18 12.06 -20.16 20.14
N GLY A 19 12.61 -21.33 19.78
CA GLY A 19 11.87 -22.59 19.74
C GLY A 19 11.47 -23.11 21.12
N LEU A 20 12.32 -22.94 22.14
CA LEU A 20 12.04 -23.41 23.50
C LEU A 20 10.94 -22.59 24.19
N LEU A 21 10.88 -21.28 23.92
CA LEU A 21 9.85 -20.40 24.47
C LEU A 21 8.47 -20.68 23.88
N VAL A 22 8.41 -20.98 22.58
CA VAL A 22 7.18 -21.42 21.89
C VAL A 22 6.75 -22.82 22.35
N ALA A 23 7.69 -23.74 22.58
CA ALA A 23 7.40 -25.08 23.09
C ALA A 23 6.94 -25.07 24.57
N ALA A 24 7.54 -24.24 25.43
CA ALA A 24 7.17 -24.11 26.83
C ALA A 24 5.76 -23.50 27.01
N ILE A 25 5.36 -22.58 26.12
CA ILE A 25 4.00 -22.03 26.12
C ILE A 25 2.98 -23.07 25.63
N LYS A 26 3.34 -23.92 24.64
CA LYS A 26 2.46 -24.99 24.12
C LYS A 26 2.26 -26.12 25.15
N ALA A 27 3.28 -26.46 25.94
CA ALA A 27 3.20 -27.46 27.00
C ALA A 27 2.26 -27.07 28.17
N THR A 28 2.02 -25.78 28.37
CA THR A 28 1.09 -25.28 29.40
C THR A 28 -0.39 -25.40 28.98
N SER A 29 -0.66 -25.77 27.73
CA SER A 29 -2.03 -25.97 27.18
C SER A 29 -2.51 -27.43 27.31
N THR A 30 -1.61 -28.38 27.59
CA THR A 30 -1.91 -29.81 27.70
C THR A 30 -1.66 -30.33 29.11
N SER A 31 -2.51 -29.95 30.07
CA SER A 31 -2.58 -30.67 31.34
C SER A 31 -3.98 -30.58 31.95
N GLY A 32 -4.61 -31.75 32.11
CA GLY A 32 -5.77 -31.96 32.98
C GLY A 32 -7.13 -32.07 32.29
N ARG A 33 -7.52 -33.29 31.88
CA ARG A 33 -8.93 -33.73 31.92
C ARG A 33 -9.25 -34.07 33.38
N PRO A 34 -10.28 -33.49 34.02
CA PRO A 34 -10.94 -34.14 35.14
C PRO A 34 -12.13 -34.96 34.63
N ALA A 35 -12.32 -36.10 35.28
CA ALA A 35 -13.42 -37.03 35.07
C ALA A 35 -14.78 -36.39 35.32
N ASP A 36 -15.80 -36.97 34.68
CA ASP A 36 -17.22 -36.64 34.84
C ASP A 36 -17.64 -36.70 36.31
N ASP A 37 -18.32 -35.66 36.79
CA ASP A 37 -19.27 -35.78 37.90
C ASP A 37 -20.42 -34.80 37.71
N GLU A 38 -21.63 -35.34 37.73
CA GLU A 38 -22.90 -34.63 37.57
C GLU A 38 -23.16 -33.72 38.77
N ARG A 39 -23.31 -32.40 38.57
CA ARG A 39 -24.27 -31.50 39.26
C ARG A 39 -24.00 -30.02 38.98
N GLY A 40 -25.05 -29.29 38.58
CA GLY A 40 -25.16 -27.85 38.84
C GLY A 40 -25.11 -26.93 37.61
N ALA A 41 -26.28 -26.44 37.20
CA ALA A 41 -26.54 -25.53 36.09
C ALA A 41 -26.03 -24.07 36.31
N GLY A 42 -24.80 -23.89 36.81
CA GLY A 42 -24.18 -22.58 37.08
C GLY A 42 -22.85 -22.31 36.35
N ALA A 43 -22.25 -23.31 35.68
CA ALA A 43 -20.88 -23.23 35.17
C ALA A 43 -20.74 -22.91 33.65
N THR A 44 -21.85 -22.75 32.92
CA THR A 44 -21.84 -22.63 31.45
C THR A 44 -21.51 -21.23 30.93
N THR A 45 -21.71 -20.18 31.74
CA THR A 45 -21.46 -18.78 31.33
C THR A 45 -19.97 -18.42 31.44
N SER A 46 -19.28 -18.86 32.49
CA SER A 46 -17.86 -18.55 32.74
C SER A 46 -16.92 -19.20 31.72
N SER A 47 -17.22 -20.43 31.28
CA SER A 47 -16.42 -21.17 30.28
C SER A 47 -16.56 -20.59 28.87
N ARG A 48 -17.74 -20.11 28.48
CA ARG A 48 -17.96 -19.39 27.21
C ARG A 48 -17.26 -18.04 27.18
N VAL A 49 -17.29 -17.29 28.28
CA VAL A 49 -16.58 -16.00 28.40
C VAL A 49 -15.06 -16.22 28.35
N ARG A 50 -14.51 -17.23 29.05
CA ARG A 50 -13.07 -17.58 28.95
C ARG A 50 -12.66 -18.05 27.56
N ARG A 51 -13.50 -18.82 26.86
CA ARG A 51 -13.22 -19.27 25.49
C ARG A 51 -13.30 -18.11 24.49
N GLY A 52 -14.28 -17.22 24.65
CA GLY A 52 -14.40 -15.98 23.87
C GLY A 52 -13.23 -15.02 24.13
N ALA A 53 -12.79 -14.87 25.37
CA ALA A 53 -11.62 -14.06 25.72
C ALA A 53 -10.31 -14.66 25.18
N ARG A 54 -10.17 -16.00 25.17
CA ARG A 54 -9.01 -16.69 24.55
C ARG A 54 -9.00 -16.57 23.03
N LEU A 55 -10.17 -16.68 22.38
CA LEU A 55 -10.32 -16.43 20.94
C LEU A 55 -10.04 -14.97 20.59
N ALA A 56 -10.57 -14.03 21.35
CA ALA A 56 -10.30 -12.60 21.17
C ALA A 56 -8.84 -12.25 21.44
N ALA A 57 -8.19 -12.88 22.42
CA ALA A 57 -6.77 -12.70 22.69
C ALA A 57 -5.89 -13.32 21.59
N ALA A 58 -6.24 -14.49 21.06
CA ALA A 58 -5.57 -15.08 19.91
C ALA A 58 -5.72 -14.22 18.66
N GLN A 59 -6.92 -13.68 18.42
CA GLN A 59 -7.19 -12.74 17.33
C GLN A 59 -6.43 -11.42 17.50
N LEU A 60 -6.39 -10.87 18.72
CA LEU A 60 -5.62 -9.67 19.03
C LEU A 60 -4.12 -9.91 18.81
N GLN A 61 -3.62 -11.08 19.20
CA GLN A 61 -2.23 -11.47 18.99
C GLN A 61 -1.91 -11.65 17.50
N GLU A 62 -2.78 -12.26 16.72
CA GLU A 62 -2.54 -12.43 15.29
C GLU A 62 -2.64 -11.11 14.51
N VAL A 63 -3.60 -10.25 14.87
CA VAL A 63 -3.77 -8.93 14.25
C VAL A 63 -2.61 -8.01 14.63
N PHE A 64 -2.25 -7.86 15.90
CA PHE A 64 -1.18 -6.93 16.28
C PHE A 64 0.21 -7.55 16.20
N LEU A 65 0.43 -8.74 16.78
CA LEU A 65 1.75 -9.35 16.90
C LEU A 65 2.13 -10.24 15.71
N GLY A 66 1.22 -10.47 14.76
CA GLY A 66 1.52 -11.24 13.54
C GLY A 66 2.40 -10.52 12.51
N THR A 67 2.70 -9.25 12.74
CA THR A 67 3.43 -8.38 11.80
C THR A 67 4.81 -8.01 12.33
N ARG A 68 5.81 -8.00 11.43
CA ARG A 68 7.17 -7.53 11.77
C ARG A 68 7.21 -6.01 12.06
N LEU A 69 6.17 -5.28 11.68
CA LEU A 69 5.97 -3.87 12.00
C LEU A 69 5.29 -3.68 13.36
N PHE A 70 5.05 -4.74 14.14
CA PHE A 70 4.42 -4.64 15.46
C PHE A 70 5.01 -3.54 16.37
N PRO A 71 6.35 -3.37 16.47
CA PRO A 71 6.93 -2.32 17.31
C PRO A 71 6.45 -0.91 16.93
N LEU A 72 6.07 -0.72 15.67
CA LEU A 72 5.66 0.56 15.12
C LEU A 72 4.24 0.96 15.54
N PHE A 73 3.40 0.02 16.02
CA PHE A 73 2.08 0.34 16.57
C PHE A 73 2.16 1.23 17.80
N SER A 74 3.26 1.25 18.54
CA SER A 74 3.43 2.17 19.67
C SER A 74 3.39 3.63 19.21
N ALA A 75 3.72 3.93 17.95
CA ALA A 75 3.64 5.29 17.43
C ALA A 75 2.20 5.85 17.41
N VAL A 76 1.18 5.00 17.34
CA VAL A 76 -0.24 5.43 17.36
C VAL A 76 -0.62 6.12 18.69
N PRO A 77 -0.47 5.48 19.87
CA PRO A 77 -0.73 6.16 21.13
C PRO A 77 0.24 7.31 21.38
N LEU A 78 1.49 7.25 20.89
CA LEU A 78 2.42 8.39 20.97
C LEU A 78 1.93 9.60 20.16
N ALA A 79 1.34 9.39 18.97
CA ALA A 79 0.76 10.47 18.17
C ALA A 79 -0.40 11.15 18.88
N VAL A 80 -1.30 10.35 19.47
CA VAL A 80 -2.44 10.84 20.27
C VAL A 80 -1.94 11.58 21.52
N ALA A 81 -0.98 11.02 22.24
CA ALA A 81 -0.38 11.66 23.41
C ALA A 81 0.31 12.98 23.03
N ALA A 82 1.07 13.02 21.94
CA ALA A 82 1.73 14.23 21.45
C ALA A 82 0.73 15.34 21.10
N GLN A 83 -0.43 14.98 20.52
CA GLN A 83 -1.51 15.91 20.22
C GLN A 83 -2.13 16.48 21.51
N HIS A 84 -2.39 15.64 22.52
CA HIS A 84 -2.98 16.10 23.79
C HIS A 84 -2.02 16.89 24.66
N LEU A 85 -0.75 16.47 24.72
CA LEU A 85 0.31 17.10 25.50
C LEU A 85 0.93 18.31 24.79
N ARG A 86 0.51 18.60 23.55
CA ARG A 86 1.02 19.70 22.71
C ARG A 86 2.54 19.68 22.55
N LEU A 87 3.12 18.49 22.36
CA LEU A 87 4.58 18.27 22.25
C LEU A 87 5.22 18.82 20.96
N GLY A 88 4.51 19.65 20.19
CA GLY A 88 4.94 20.22 18.91
C GLY A 88 4.34 19.48 17.71
N ARG A 89 3.87 20.23 16.71
CA ARG A 89 3.16 19.66 15.54
C ARG A 89 4.04 18.76 14.68
N ALA A 90 5.35 19.01 14.62
CA ALA A 90 6.29 18.13 13.94
C ALA A 90 6.33 16.71 14.55
N TRP A 91 6.26 16.57 15.88
CA TRP A 91 6.24 15.27 16.54
C TRP A 91 4.92 14.53 16.34
N VAL A 92 3.80 15.26 16.37
CA VAL A 92 2.49 14.70 16.01
C VAL A 92 2.53 14.15 14.58
N PHE A 93 3.10 14.91 13.64
CA PHE A 93 3.28 14.48 12.25
C PHE A 93 4.14 13.20 12.16
N VAL A 94 5.33 13.19 12.76
CA VAL A 94 6.26 12.06 12.70
C VAL A 94 5.66 10.79 13.31
N PHE A 95 5.04 10.87 14.49
CA PHE A 95 4.42 9.69 15.11
C PHE A 95 3.20 9.22 14.32
N SER A 96 2.40 10.13 13.76
CA SER A 96 1.26 9.76 12.91
C SER A 96 1.70 9.06 11.63
N LEU A 97 2.77 9.57 11.00
CA LEU A 97 3.37 8.97 9.82
C LEU A 97 3.93 7.58 10.15
N ILE A 98 4.73 7.43 11.20
CA ILE A 98 5.28 6.14 11.62
C ILE A 98 4.17 5.13 11.98
N GLY A 99 3.13 5.58 12.70
CA GLY A 99 2.00 4.74 13.10
C GLY A 99 1.10 4.29 11.95
N MET A 100 1.15 4.96 10.80
CA MET A 100 0.35 4.63 9.63
C MET A 100 0.85 3.38 8.88
N ALA A 101 2.16 3.14 8.83
CA ALA A 101 2.74 1.96 8.16
C ALA A 101 2.19 0.60 8.67
N PRO A 102 2.18 0.30 9.99
CA PRO A 102 1.64 -0.97 10.48
C PRO A 102 0.11 -1.07 10.33
N LEU A 103 -0.60 0.07 10.33
CA LEU A 103 -2.04 0.10 10.12
C LEU A 103 -2.41 -0.20 8.66
N ALA A 104 -1.71 0.42 7.71
CA ALA A 104 -1.87 0.13 6.29
C ALA A 104 -1.62 -1.35 5.98
N GLU A 105 -0.58 -1.92 6.61
CA GLU A 105 -0.28 -3.35 6.51
C GLU A 105 -1.39 -4.24 7.05
N ARG A 106 -1.98 -3.89 8.19
CA ARG A 106 -3.12 -4.65 8.70
C ARG A 106 -4.39 -4.51 7.90
N VAL A 107 -4.66 -3.33 7.34
CA VAL A 107 -5.80 -3.13 6.44
C VAL A 107 -5.65 -3.98 5.19
N SER A 108 -4.45 -4.01 4.57
CA SER A 108 -4.18 -4.84 3.40
C SER A 108 -4.39 -6.34 3.70
N PHE A 109 -3.80 -6.85 4.80
CA PHE A 109 -3.98 -8.25 5.23
C PHE A 109 -5.45 -8.62 5.47
N LEU A 110 -6.19 -7.76 6.17
CA LEU A 110 -7.63 -8.00 6.43
C LEU A 110 -8.45 -7.94 5.13
N SER A 111 -8.07 -7.08 4.20
CA SER A 111 -8.76 -6.94 2.90
C SER A 111 -8.58 -8.19 2.05
N GLU A 112 -7.38 -8.75 2.00
CA GLU A 112 -7.08 -10.01 1.31
C GLU A 112 -7.91 -11.16 1.89
N HIS A 113 -7.93 -11.29 3.22
CA HIS A 113 -8.71 -12.34 3.90
C HIS A 113 -10.22 -12.25 3.63
N ILE A 114 -10.76 -11.04 3.57
CA ILE A 114 -12.19 -10.83 3.22
C ILE A 114 -12.41 -11.09 1.72
N ALA A 115 -11.45 -10.75 0.86
CA ALA A 115 -11.53 -10.99 -0.57
C ALA A 115 -11.55 -12.49 -0.91
N ASP A 116 -10.70 -13.28 -0.27
CA ASP A 116 -10.62 -14.74 -0.45
C ASP A 116 -11.94 -15.44 -0.10
N THR A 117 -12.66 -14.91 0.88
CA THR A 117 -13.93 -15.46 1.35
C THR A 117 -15.17 -14.92 0.60
N ALA A 118 -15.05 -13.80 -0.12
CA ALA A 118 -16.13 -13.18 -0.88
C ALA A 118 -16.31 -13.76 -2.31
N GLY A 119 -15.39 -14.60 -2.77
CA GLY A 119 -15.37 -15.18 -4.11
C GLY A 119 -14.74 -14.26 -5.17
N PRO A 120 -14.42 -14.75 -6.38
CA PRO A 120 -13.48 -14.09 -7.28
C PRO A 120 -13.88 -12.65 -7.70
N THR A 121 -15.15 -12.43 -8.05
CA THR A 121 -15.61 -11.13 -8.52
C THR A 121 -15.78 -10.12 -7.37
N ALA A 122 -16.43 -10.52 -6.28
CA ALA A 122 -16.65 -9.64 -5.14
C ALA A 122 -15.34 -9.38 -4.38
N GLY A 123 -14.48 -10.39 -4.26
CA GLY A 123 -13.14 -10.28 -3.71
C GLY A 123 -12.23 -9.38 -4.55
N GLY A 124 -12.28 -9.47 -5.88
CA GLY A 124 -11.54 -8.56 -6.75
C GLY A 124 -11.93 -7.09 -6.57
N ILE A 125 -13.23 -6.79 -6.47
CA ILE A 125 -13.73 -5.43 -6.20
C ILE A 125 -13.34 -4.96 -4.80
N LEU A 126 -13.46 -5.85 -3.81
CA LEU A 126 -13.14 -5.53 -2.43
C LEU A 126 -11.64 -5.26 -2.27
N ASN A 127 -10.79 -6.09 -2.85
CA ASN A 127 -9.35 -5.89 -2.82
C ASN A 127 -8.96 -4.57 -3.50
N ALA A 128 -9.56 -4.28 -4.66
CA ALA A 128 -9.34 -3.01 -5.36
C ALA A 128 -9.71 -1.77 -4.54
N THR A 129 -10.78 -1.87 -3.74
CA THR A 129 -11.27 -0.75 -2.94
C THR A 129 -10.51 -0.64 -1.62
N CYS A 130 -10.36 -1.76 -0.91
CA CYS A 130 -9.83 -1.82 0.44
C CYS A 130 -8.29 -1.78 0.49
N GLY A 131 -7.60 -2.23 -0.57
CA GLY A 131 -6.14 -2.15 -0.67
C GLY A 131 -5.61 -0.72 -0.66
N ASN A 132 -6.36 0.22 -1.26
CA ASN A 132 -5.99 1.64 -1.35
C ASN A 132 -6.70 2.53 -0.31
N VAL A 133 -7.24 1.95 0.76
CA VAL A 133 -7.97 2.69 1.80
C VAL A 133 -7.10 3.75 2.48
N PRO A 134 -5.84 3.48 2.87
CA PRO A 134 -4.99 4.51 3.48
C PRO A 134 -4.86 5.76 2.59
N GLU A 135 -4.57 5.57 1.30
CA GLU A 135 -4.39 6.63 0.30
C GLU A 135 -5.69 7.40 0.08
N LEU A 136 -6.80 6.68 -0.08
CA LEU A 136 -8.13 7.27 -0.26
C LEU A 136 -8.51 8.12 0.96
N ILE A 137 -8.26 7.65 2.17
CA ILE A 137 -8.58 8.40 3.40
C ILE A 137 -7.72 9.65 3.52
N ILE A 138 -6.42 9.55 3.29
CA ILE A 138 -5.52 10.71 3.29
C ILE A 138 -6.01 11.74 2.27
N ALA A 139 -6.35 11.30 1.05
CA ALA A 139 -6.85 12.18 0.00
C ALA A 139 -8.20 12.83 0.37
N LEU A 140 -9.13 12.10 0.99
CA LEU A 140 -10.41 12.64 1.46
C LEU A 140 -10.21 13.70 2.56
N PHE A 141 -9.31 13.47 3.52
CA PHE A 141 -9.00 14.48 4.55
C PHE A 141 -8.30 15.69 3.95
N ALA A 142 -7.38 15.51 3.00
CA ALA A 142 -6.75 16.61 2.29
C ALA A 142 -7.79 17.42 1.51
N LEU A 143 -8.75 16.77 0.85
CA LEU A 143 -9.85 17.41 0.14
C LEU A 143 -10.74 18.21 1.09
N HIS A 144 -11.14 17.61 2.21
CA HIS A 144 -11.98 18.25 3.22
C HIS A 144 -11.31 19.46 3.89
N LYS A 145 -9.98 19.47 3.97
CA LYS A 145 -9.19 20.61 4.44
C LYS A 145 -8.78 21.57 3.32
N GLU A 146 -9.30 21.38 2.11
CA GLU A 146 -8.99 22.16 0.90
C GLU A 146 -7.49 22.22 0.55
N LYS A 147 -6.71 21.22 0.99
CA LYS A 147 -5.28 21.10 0.72
C LYS A 147 -5.04 20.36 -0.59
N LEU A 148 -5.52 20.94 -1.68
CA LEU A 148 -5.54 20.31 -3.02
C LEU A 148 -4.15 19.94 -3.54
N GLU A 149 -3.13 20.76 -3.24
CA GLU A 149 -1.75 20.46 -3.63
C GLU A 149 -1.22 19.20 -2.92
N ILE A 150 -1.40 19.09 -1.59
CA ILE A 150 -0.98 17.91 -0.82
C ILE A 150 -1.74 16.67 -1.29
N LEU A 151 -3.03 16.81 -1.56
CA LEU A 151 -3.86 15.74 -2.15
C LEU A 151 -3.25 15.24 -3.46
N LYS A 152 -3.06 16.14 -4.43
CA LYS A 152 -2.51 15.83 -5.76
C LYS A 152 -1.12 15.17 -5.66
N TRP A 153 -0.25 15.75 -4.84
CA TRP A 153 1.10 15.26 -4.62
C TRP A 153 1.13 13.88 -3.98
N SER A 154 0.25 13.60 -3.02
CA SER A 154 0.17 12.29 -2.36
C SER A 154 -0.29 11.18 -3.32
N LEU A 155 -1.32 11.44 -4.14
CA LEU A 155 -1.82 10.46 -5.11
C LEU A 155 -0.79 10.20 -6.23
N LEU A 156 -0.16 11.27 -6.74
CA LEU A 156 0.95 11.15 -7.68
C LEU A 156 2.08 10.31 -7.08
N GLY A 157 2.51 10.66 -5.87
CA GLY A 157 3.59 9.98 -5.19
C GLY A 157 3.34 8.48 -4.98
N SER A 158 2.09 8.08 -4.75
CA SER A 158 1.72 6.68 -4.61
C SER A 158 1.84 5.89 -5.91
N ILE A 159 1.47 6.49 -7.05
CA ILE A 159 1.73 5.92 -8.38
C ILE A 159 3.24 5.78 -8.62
N LEU A 160 4.03 6.82 -8.33
CA LEU A 160 5.49 6.82 -8.47
C LEU A 160 6.16 5.77 -7.59
N SER A 161 5.72 5.67 -6.33
CA SER A 161 6.21 4.68 -5.36
C SER A 161 5.97 3.27 -5.86
N ASN A 162 4.75 2.95 -6.30
CA ASN A 162 4.44 1.60 -6.75
C ASN A 162 5.22 1.19 -8.01
N LEU A 163 5.29 2.08 -8.99
CA LEU A 163 5.92 1.76 -10.28
C LEU A 163 7.45 1.76 -10.24
N LEU A 164 8.08 2.64 -9.45
CA LEU A 164 9.53 2.74 -9.40
C LEU A 164 10.12 2.13 -8.14
N LEU A 165 9.62 2.50 -6.97
CA LEU A 165 10.19 2.05 -5.70
C LEU A 165 9.82 0.60 -5.39
N VAL A 166 8.52 0.27 -5.35
CA VAL A 166 8.04 -1.07 -4.99
C VAL A 166 8.47 -2.07 -6.05
N LEU A 167 8.14 -1.84 -7.31
CA LEU A 167 8.55 -2.72 -8.40
C LEU A 167 10.09 -2.78 -8.53
N GLY A 168 10.77 -1.64 -8.46
CA GLY A 168 12.24 -1.58 -8.60
C GLY A 168 12.97 -2.34 -7.50
N SER A 169 12.63 -2.08 -6.24
CA SER A 169 13.21 -2.80 -5.10
C SER A 169 12.87 -4.29 -5.11
N SER A 170 11.67 -4.67 -5.53
CA SER A 170 11.28 -6.08 -5.66
C SER A 170 12.09 -6.80 -6.73
N LEU A 171 12.24 -6.21 -7.92
CA LEU A 171 13.08 -6.76 -8.99
C LEU A 171 14.57 -6.80 -8.60
N LEU A 172 15.04 -5.79 -7.87
CA LEU A 172 16.42 -5.71 -7.39
C LEU A 172 16.69 -6.82 -6.37
N CYS A 173 15.93 -6.86 -5.29
CA CYS A 173 16.11 -7.82 -4.19
C CYS A 173 15.81 -9.25 -4.64
N GLY A 174 14.70 -9.47 -5.35
CA GLY A 174 14.35 -10.76 -5.92
C GLY A 174 15.38 -11.24 -6.95
N GLY A 175 15.90 -10.32 -7.78
CA GLY A 175 16.89 -10.64 -8.81
C GLY A 175 18.26 -10.99 -8.21
N LEU A 176 18.66 -10.30 -7.14
CA LEU A 176 19.89 -10.61 -6.39
C LEU A 176 19.79 -11.96 -5.68
N ALA A 177 18.66 -12.21 -5.00
CA ALA A 177 18.43 -13.48 -4.31
C ALA A 177 18.38 -14.68 -5.26
N ASN A 178 17.94 -14.45 -6.50
CA ASN A 178 17.79 -15.47 -7.53
C ASN A 178 18.84 -15.35 -8.65
N THR A 179 20.03 -14.82 -8.33
CA THR A 179 21.11 -14.60 -9.31
C THR A 179 21.49 -15.90 -10.04
N GLY A 180 21.66 -15.81 -11.36
CA GLY A 180 22.16 -16.93 -12.20
C GLY A 180 21.09 -17.76 -12.91
N LYS A 181 19.80 -17.42 -12.77
CA LYS A 181 18.71 -18.04 -13.54
C LYS A 181 18.01 -16.94 -14.34
N GLU A 182 18.21 -16.89 -15.66
CA GLU A 182 17.31 -16.10 -16.51
C GLU A 182 15.92 -16.74 -16.42
N ARG A 183 14.94 -15.97 -15.95
CA ARG A 183 13.59 -16.48 -15.73
C ARG A 183 12.59 -15.72 -16.60
N PRO A 184 11.66 -16.44 -17.25
CA PRO A 184 10.64 -15.82 -18.07
C PRO A 184 9.75 -14.92 -17.21
N LEU A 185 9.25 -13.86 -17.82
CA LEU A 185 8.27 -12.94 -17.27
C LEU A 185 6.98 -13.11 -18.08
N ASP A 186 5.85 -13.44 -17.46
CA ASP A 186 4.58 -13.32 -18.17
C ASP A 186 4.18 -11.84 -18.23
N ARG A 187 4.05 -11.35 -19.45
CA ARG A 187 3.82 -9.93 -19.72
C ARG A 187 2.35 -9.59 -19.87
N ARG A 188 1.47 -10.58 -20.00
CA ARG A 188 0.06 -10.32 -20.31
C ARG A 188 -0.60 -9.41 -19.27
N GLN A 189 -0.36 -9.68 -17.98
CA GLN A 189 -0.84 -8.83 -16.89
C GLN A 189 -0.19 -7.44 -16.88
N ALA A 190 1.12 -7.39 -17.15
CA ALA A 190 1.87 -6.13 -17.19
C ALA A 190 1.41 -5.22 -18.34
N ASP A 191 1.24 -5.77 -19.54
CA ASP A 191 0.85 -5.05 -20.75
C ASP A 191 -0.55 -4.43 -20.60
N VAL A 192 -1.50 -5.18 -20.03
CA VAL A 192 -2.85 -4.65 -19.73
C VAL A 192 -2.75 -3.47 -18.75
N SER A 193 -2.00 -3.63 -17.66
CA SER A 193 -1.87 -2.60 -16.62
C SER A 193 -1.14 -1.35 -17.12
N ILE A 194 -0.08 -1.52 -17.91
CA ILE A 194 0.66 -0.43 -18.57
C ILE A 194 -0.25 0.31 -19.56
N GLY A 195 -1.03 -0.40 -20.37
CA GLY A 195 -1.98 0.21 -21.31
C GLY A 195 -3.02 1.09 -20.59
N LEU A 196 -3.53 0.61 -19.46
CA LEU A 196 -4.43 1.37 -18.58
C LEU A 196 -3.74 2.61 -17.97
N LEU A 197 -2.52 2.45 -17.45
CA LEU A 197 -1.73 3.55 -16.89
C LEU A 197 -1.38 4.62 -17.94
N MET A 198 -1.07 4.23 -19.17
CA MET A 198 -0.81 5.16 -20.27
C MET A 198 -2.03 6.02 -20.59
N LEU A 199 -3.25 5.47 -20.50
CA LEU A 199 -4.47 6.26 -20.61
C LEU A 199 -4.63 7.24 -19.43
N GLY A 200 -4.31 6.82 -18.21
CA GLY A 200 -4.29 7.69 -17.03
C GLY A 200 -3.32 8.86 -17.21
N VAL A 201 -2.11 8.58 -17.72
CA VAL A 201 -1.11 9.60 -18.07
C VAL A 201 -1.67 10.59 -19.09
N LEU A 202 -2.32 10.11 -20.15
CA LEU A 202 -2.95 10.99 -21.15
C LEU A 202 -3.99 11.92 -20.50
N CYS A 203 -4.78 11.41 -19.57
CA CYS A 203 -5.77 12.19 -18.82
C CYS A 203 -5.16 13.27 -17.92
N HIS A 204 -3.91 13.13 -17.48
CA HIS A 204 -3.17 14.16 -16.75
C HIS A 204 -2.46 15.16 -17.68
N ILE A 205 -1.89 14.69 -18.79
CA ILE A 205 -1.20 15.55 -19.76
C ILE A 205 -2.16 16.56 -20.40
N LEU A 206 -3.37 16.15 -20.79
CA LEU A 206 -4.27 17.01 -21.57
C LEU A 206 -4.73 18.26 -20.80
N PRO A 207 -5.14 18.20 -19.51
CA PRO A 207 -5.40 19.39 -18.69
C PRO A 207 -4.18 20.32 -18.57
N LEU A 208 -2.98 19.77 -18.37
CA LEU A 208 -1.74 20.54 -18.33
C LEU A 208 -1.48 21.28 -19.66
N LEU A 209 -1.57 20.57 -20.79
CA LEU A 209 -1.36 21.17 -22.11
C LEU A 209 -2.43 22.20 -22.44
N SER A 210 -3.69 21.95 -22.06
CA SER A 210 -4.78 22.91 -22.22
C SER A 210 -4.48 24.22 -21.47
N LYS A 211 -3.99 24.14 -20.23
CA LYS A 211 -3.54 25.31 -19.46
C LYS A 211 -2.48 26.12 -20.23
N TYR A 212 -1.46 25.47 -20.79
CA TYR A 212 -0.42 26.18 -21.55
C TYR A 212 -0.91 26.73 -22.89
N ALA A 213 -1.74 25.99 -23.62
CA ALA A 213 -2.33 26.46 -24.88
C ALA A 213 -3.19 27.71 -24.65
N ASN A 214 -4.01 27.71 -23.60
CA ASN A 214 -4.87 28.83 -23.23
C ASN A 214 -4.08 30.07 -22.76
N CYS A 215 -2.85 29.91 -22.25
CA CYS A 215 -1.98 31.06 -21.95
C CYS A 215 -1.48 31.79 -23.21
N THR A 216 -1.54 31.16 -24.39
CA THR A 216 -1.03 31.72 -25.65
C THR A 216 -2.12 32.32 -26.55
N GLY A 217 -3.41 32.08 -26.26
CA GLY A 217 -4.55 32.55 -27.04
C GLY A 217 -5.36 33.66 -26.35
N HIS A 218 -5.85 34.63 -27.12
CA HIS A 218 -6.81 35.64 -26.64
C HIS A 218 -8.24 35.05 -26.54
N SER A 219 -8.51 34.18 -25.55
CA SER A 219 -9.85 33.64 -25.34
C SER A 219 -10.37 33.77 -23.90
N ILE A 220 -11.66 34.14 -23.84
CA ILE A 220 -12.45 34.55 -22.68
C ILE A 220 -12.94 33.29 -21.95
N SER A 221 -12.16 32.78 -20.98
CA SER A 221 -12.52 31.89 -19.85
C SER A 221 -11.39 30.89 -19.54
N SER A 222 -10.37 31.33 -18.78
CA SER A 222 -9.11 30.60 -18.60
C SER A 222 -9.17 29.42 -17.62
N SER A 223 -10.08 29.42 -16.64
CA SER A 223 -10.11 28.38 -15.58
C SER A 223 -11.19 27.32 -15.79
N GLY A 224 -12.26 27.62 -16.52
CA GLY A 224 -13.36 26.67 -16.78
C GLY A 224 -12.93 25.49 -17.65
N SER A 225 -12.13 25.75 -18.69
CA SER A 225 -11.73 24.72 -19.65
C SER A 225 -10.88 23.59 -19.04
N VAL A 226 -9.94 23.90 -18.15
CA VAL A 226 -9.08 22.90 -17.49
C VAL A 226 -9.89 22.02 -16.53
N LEU A 227 -10.81 22.63 -15.79
CA LEU A 227 -11.65 21.94 -14.82
C LEU A 227 -12.70 21.03 -15.51
N GLU A 228 -13.32 21.52 -16.58
CA GLU A 228 -14.24 20.72 -17.41
C GLU A 228 -13.54 19.53 -18.05
N LEU A 229 -12.35 19.75 -18.60
CA LEU A 229 -11.54 18.67 -19.18
C LEU A 229 -11.13 17.64 -18.11
N SER A 230 -10.75 18.09 -16.92
CA SER A 230 -10.43 17.21 -15.79
C SER A 230 -11.64 16.34 -15.38
N ARG A 231 -12.84 16.92 -15.32
CA ARG A 231 -14.08 16.18 -15.01
C ARG A 231 -14.40 15.14 -16.07
N LEU A 232 -14.25 15.49 -17.35
CA LEU A 232 -14.42 14.53 -18.46
C LEU A 232 -13.41 13.38 -18.35
N SER A 233 -12.14 13.72 -18.10
CA SER A 233 -11.08 12.75 -17.89
C SER A 233 -11.40 11.79 -16.73
N ALA A 234 -11.99 12.25 -15.63
CA ALA A 234 -12.40 11.36 -14.54
C ALA A 234 -13.46 10.34 -14.94
N ILE A 235 -14.45 10.75 -15.74
CA ILE A 235 -15.47 9.83 -16.27
C ILE A 235 -14.83 8.78 -17.19
N VAL A 236 -13.91 9.21 -18.06
CA VAL A 236 -13.18 8.30 -18.96
C VAL A 236 -12.32 7.32 -18.17
N MET A 237 -11.56 7.79 -17.19
CA MET A 237 -10.70 6.95 -16.33
C MET A 237 -11.52 5.87 -15.62
N LEU A 238 -12.66 6.23 -15.01
CA LEU A 238 -13.55 5.24 -14.36
C LEU A 238 -14.15 4.26 -15.35
N THR A 239 -14.59 4.74 -16.52
CA THR A 239 -15.18 3.87 -17.55
C THR A 239 -14.17 2.81 -17.99
N VAL A 240 -12.92 3.22 -18.23
CA VAL A 240 -11.85 2.30 -18.60
C VAL A 240 -11.43 1.41 -17.44
N TYR A 241 -11.43 1.90 -16.20
CA TYR A 241 -11.18 1.08 -15.02
C TYR A 241 -12.20 -0.05 -14.88
N PHE A 242 -13.50 0.25 -14.94
CA PHE A 242 -14.55 -0.77 -14.85
C PHE A 242 -14.53 -1.72 -16.06
N GLY A 243 -14.23 -1.21 -17.26
CA GLY A 243 -13.98 -2.06 -18.42
C GLY A 243 -12.81 -3.03 -18.20
N GLY A 244 -11.71 -2.53 -17.63
CA GLY A 244 -10.54 -3.32 -17.22
C GLY A 244 -10.87 -4.34 -16.13
N LEU A 245 -11.69 -3.98 -15.15
CA LEU A 245 -12.13 -4.88 -14.08
C LEU A 245 -13.01 -6.01 -14.62
N ILE A 246 -13.93 -5.71 -15.56
CA ILE A 246 -14.70 -6.76 -16.27
C ILE A 246 -13.76 -7.66 -17.08
N PHE A 247 -12.74 -7.08 -17.73
CA PHE A 247 -11.73 -7.84 -18.46
C PHE A 247 -10.98 -8.80 -17.52
N GLN A 248 -10.51 -8.30 -16.38
CA GLN A 248 -9.74 -9.04 -15.39
C GLN A 248 -10.55 -10.12 -14.67
N LEU A 249 -11.78 -9.81 -14.25
CA LEU A 249 -12.56 -10.71 -13.38
C LEU A 249 -13.49 -11.66 -14.15
N LYS A 250 -13.80 -11.36 -15.42
CA LYS A 250 -14.80 -12.12 -16.20
C LYS A 250 -14.28 -12.64 -17.53
N THR A 251 -13.84 -11.78 -18.44
CA THR A 251 -13.57 -12.22 -19.83
C THR A 251 -12.22 -12.90 -20.00
N HIS A 252 -11.19 -12.43 -19.29
CA HIS A 252 -9.81 -12.92 -19.40
C HIS A 252 -9.25 -13.28 -18.03
N ARG A 253 -10.10 -13.88 -17.19
CA ARG A 253 -9.75 -14.27 -15.83
C ARG A 253 -8.50 -15.15 -15.78
N GLN A 254 -8.28 -16.01 -16.77
CA GLN A 254 -7.09 -16.86 -16.91
C GLN A 254 -5.74 -16.11 -16.99
N ILE A 255 -5.74 -14.83 -17.38
CA ILE A 255 -4.52 -14.01 -17.41
C ILE A 255 -4.13 -13.54 -16.00
N PHE A 256 -5.11 -13.50 -15.08
CA PHE A 256 -4.97 -12.95 -13.74
C PHE A 256 -5.18 -14.00 -12.63
N GLU A 257 -5.81 -15.14 -12.96
CA GLU A 257 -5.84 -16.34 -12.13
C GLU A 257 -4.47 -16.98 -12.15
N GLN A 258 -3.90 -17.12 -10.96
CA GLN A 258 -2.60 -17.72 -10.76
C GLN A 258 -2.66 -19.19 -11.18
N GLU A 259 -1.67 -19.65 -11.97
CA GLU A 259 -1.43 -21.07 -12.15
C GLU A 259 -0.94 -21.65 -10.81
N ASP A 260 -1.84 -22.28 -10.04
CA ASP A 260 -1.48 -23.22 -8.96
C ASP A 260 -0.86 -24.53 -9.52
N SER A 261 -0.28 -24.50 -10.72
CA SER A 261 0.23 -25.66 -11.44
C SER A 261 1.74 -25.65 -11.50
N SER A 262 2.41 -25.96 -10.37
CA SER A 262 3.67 -26.74 -10.34
C SER A 262 4.27 -26.91 -8.94
N GLU A 263 3.53 -27.49 -7.98
CA GLU A 263 4.16 -28.27 -6.89
C GLU A 263 3.25 -29.33 -6.23
N SER A 264 2.19 -29.79 -6.92
CA SER A 264 1.48 -31.01 -6.52
C SER A 264 2.15 -32.25 -7.14
N THR A 265 3.42 -32.50 -6.80
CA THR A 265 4.04 -33.81 -6.99
C THR A 265 4.16 -34.51 -5.64
N ASN A 266 3.23 -35.43 -5.39
CA ASN A 266 3.36 -36.59 -4.51
C ASN A 266 4.30 -36.45 -3.30
N THR A 267 3.78 -35.89 -2.21
CA THR A 267 4.23 -36.26 -0.86
C THR A 267 3.01 -36.63 -0.03
N ASN A 268 2.64 -37.91 -0.12
CA ASN A 268 1.87 -38.55 0.94
C ASN A 268 2.70 -38.50 2.23
N ASN A 269 2.06 -38.10 3.33
CA ASN A 269 2.55 -38.03 4.71
C ASN A 269 3.42 -36.81 5.11
N SER A 270 2.76 -35.68 5.34
CA SER A 270 2.91 -34.98 6.62
C SER A 270 1.54 -34.45 7.07
N ASN A 271 1.16 -34.81 8.30
CA ASN A 271 0.04 -34.21 9.02
C ASN A 271 0.49 -32.83 9.50
N ASP A 272 0.65 -31.88 8.59
CA ASP A 272 0.75 -30.48 8.94
C ASP A 272 -0.67 -29.90 8.92
N ASP A 273 -1.15 -29.54 10.12
CA ASP A 273 -2.46 -28.95 10.41
C ASP A 273 -2.76 -27.79 9.44
N ASP A 274 -3.59 -28.09 8.44
CA ASP A 274 -4.07 -27.13 7.46
C ASP A 274 -5.26 -26.34 8.04
N GLY A 275 -5.07 -25.03 8.21
CA GLY A 275 -6.06 -24.04 7.78
C GLY A 275 -7.37 -23.84 8.56
N SER A 276 -7.37 -23.76 9.89
CA SER A 276 -8.45 -22.97 10.53
C SER A 276 -8.05 -21.50 10.47
N SER A 277 -8.67 -20.71 9.58
CA SER A 277 -8.57 -19.25 9.63
C SER A 277 -9.00 -18.77 11.02
N VAL A 278 -8.02 -18.35 11.83
CA VAL A 278 -8.25 -17.94 13.23
C VAL A 278 -9.13 -16.68 13.30
N ILE A 279 -9.22 -15.94 12.19
CA ILE A 279 -10.10 -14.80 11.99
C ILE A 279 -11.29 -15.20 11.11
N GLY A 280 -12.49 -15.27 11.70
CA GLY A 280 -13.73 -15.43 10.93
C GLY A 280 -14.09 -14.16 10.14
N PHE A 281 -14.84 -14.29 9.04
CA PHE A 281 -15.24 -13.18 8.15
C PHE A 281 -15.76 -11.94 8.90
N THR A 282 -16.71 -12.13 9.83
CA THR A 282 -17.27 -11.03 10.63
C THR A 282 -16.21 -10.35 11.50
N SER A 283 -15.28 -11.12 12.05
CA SER A 283 -14.16 -10.58 12.84
C SER A 283 -13.22 -9.77 11.96
N ALA A 284 -12.92 -10.25 10.75
CA ALA A 284 -12.07 -9.52 9.80
C ALA A 284 -12.68 -8.17 9.42
N VAL A 285 -14.00 -8.13 9.15
CA VAL A 285 -14.72 -6.88 8.84
C VAL A 285 -14.70 -5.90 10.03
N ILE A 286 -14.93 -6.38 11.25
CA ILE A 286 -14.88 -5.52 12.46
C ILE A 286 -13.49 -4.92 12.65
N TRP A 287 -12.44 -5.74 12.51
CA TRP A 287 -11.05 -5.26 12.58
C TRP A 287 -10.72 -4.29 11.46
N LEU A 288 -11.18 -4.54 10.23
CA LEU A 288 -10.96 -3.67 9.09
C LEU A 288 -11.55 -2.27 9.38
N ILE A 289 -12.80 -2.21 9.84
CA ILE A 289 -13.46 -0.95 10.22
C ILE A 289 -12.68 -0.26 11.35
N GLY A 290 -12.28 -1.01 12.38
CA GLY A 290 -11.51 -0.48 13.50
C GLY A 290 -10.18 0.17 13.06
N MET A 291 -9.38 -0.54 12.26
CA MET A 291 -8.12 -0.01 11.72
C MET A 291 -8.36 1.19 10.80
N THR A 292 -9.41 1.15 9.99
CA THR A 292 -9.81 2.26 9.11
C THR A 292 -10.12 3.53 9.91
N VAL A 293 -10.79 3.41 11.06
CA VAL A 293 -11.07 4.56 11.95
C VAL A 293 -9.77 5.12 12.54
N VAL A 294 -8.83 4.26 12.95
CA VAL A 294 -7.53 4.73 13.48
C VAL A 294 -6.74 5.42 12.37
N ILE A 295 -6.71 4.87 11.16
CA ILE A 295 -6.11 5.52 9.99
C ILE A 295 -6.76 6.89 9.75
N ALA A 296 -8.09 6.99 9.81
CA ALA A 296 -8.77 8.27 9.65
C ALA A 296 -8.32 9.32 10.68
N VAL A 297 -8.14 8.92 11.95
CA VAL A 297 -7.62 9.81 12.99
C VAL A 297 -6.18 10.26 12.67
N LEU A 298 -5.29 9.34 12.31
CA LEU A 298 -3.91 9.67 11.98
C LEU A 298 -3.80 10.49 10.69
N SER A 299 -4.59 10.19 9.66
CA SER A 299 -4.66 10.96 8.42
C SER A 299 -5.07 12.41 8.69
N ASN A 300 -6.05 12.64 9.57
CA ASN A 300 -6.40 14.00 9.99
C ASN A 300 -5.23 14.70 10.70
N TYR A 301 -4.49 14.01 11.58
CA TYR A 301 -3.29 14.57 12.20
C TYR A 301 -2.21 14.91 11.18
N ILE A 302 -1.90 14.00 10.26
CA ILE A 302 -0.93 14.21 9.17
C ILE A 302 -1.30 15.47 8.39
N ILE A 303 -2.51 15.56 7.82
CA ILE A 303 -2.92 16.68 6.97
C ILE A 303 -2.93 18.02 7.72
N THR A 304 -3.27 18.01 9.02
CA THR A 304 -3.31 19.23 9.85
C THR A 304 -1.96 19.67 10.39
N THR A 305 -0.92 18.84 10.30
CA THR A 305 0.42 19.12 10.85
C THR A 305 1.53 19.14 9.80
N ILE A 306 1.29 18.63 8.59
CA ILE A 306 2.29 18.47 7.52
C ILE A 306 3.02 19.77 7.12
N GLU A 307 2.32 20.91 7.07
CA GLU A 307 2.92 22.21 6.73
C GLU A 307 3.88 22.68 7.82
N GLU A 308 3.49 22.62 9.09
CA GLU A 308 4.35 23.01 10.20
C GLU A 308 5.50 22.02 10.41
N ALA A 309 5.26 20.74 10.14
CA ALA A 309 6.32 19.73 10.11
C ALA A 309 7.33 20.05 9.00
N SER A 310 6.86 20.46 7.81
CA SER A 310 7.73 20.90 6.70
C SER A 310 8.62 22.07 7.12
N GLU A 311 8.04 23.10 7.74
CA GLU A 311 8.79 24.27 8.22
C GLU A 311 9.78 23.90 9.33
N SER A 312 9.35 23.13 10.32
CA SER A 312 10.17 22.76 11.48
C SER A 312 11.30 21.80 11.14
N LEU A 313 11.11 20.89 10.18
CA LEU A 313 12.12 19.92 9.76
C LEU A 313 13.01 20.46 8.62
N GLY A 314 12.63 21.59 8.00
CA GLY A 314 13.33 22.15 6.85
C GLY A 314 13.25 21.29 5.59
N ILE A 315 12.26 20.38 5.51
CA ILE A 315 12.04 19.47 4.38
C ILE A 315 10.90 20.05 3.51
N PRO A 316 11.06 20.17 2.19
CA PRO A 316 10.02 20.74 1.32
C PRO A 316 8.69 19.96 1.41
N LEU A 317 7.57 20.69 1.47
CA LEU A 317 6.23 20.10 1.55
C LEU A 317 5.90 19.15 0.38
N ARG A 318 6.41 19.49 -0.82
CA ARG A 318 6.31 18.64 -2.02
C ARG A 318 7.02 17.30 -1.82
N PHE A 319 8.23 17.31 -1.25
CA PHE A 319 8.98 16.09 -0.97
C PHE A 319 8.26 15.22 0.06
N ILE A 320 7.75 15.82 1.14
CA ILE A 320 6.99 15.08 2.16
C ILE A 320 5.76 14.40 1.53
N SER A 321 5.01 15.14 0.70
CA SER A 321 3.77 14.65 0.10
C SER A 321 3.99 13.61 -1.01
N ILE A 322 4.97 13.81 -1.90
CA ILE A 322 5.22 12.93 -3.05
C ILE A 322 6.07 11.71 -2.66
N ILE A 323 7.00 11.84 -1.71
CA ILE A 323 7.98 10.80 -1.39
C ILE A 323 7.65 10.11 -0.06
N LEU A 324 7.54 10.86 1.05
CA LEU A 324 7.43 10.23 2.38
C LEU A 324 6.05 9.63 2.65
N LEU A 325 4.98 10.34 2.31
CA LEU A 325 3.61 9.89 2.56
C LEU A 325 3.30 8.55 1.88
N PRO A 326 3.62 8.36 0.59
CA PRO A 326 3.28 7.13 -0.11
C PRO A 326 4.15 5.93 0.26
N ILE A 327 5.40 6.16 0.71
CA ILE A 327 6.23 5.07 1.26
C ILE A 327 5.54 4.42 2.45
N VAL A 328 4.92 5.24 3.30
CA VAL A 328 4.24 4.78 4.51
C VAL A 328 2.86 4.21 4.19
N GLY A 329 2.08 4.87 3.34
CA GLY A 329 0.77 4.38 2.90
C GLY A 329 0.86 3.01 2.24
N ASN A 330 1.86 2.83 1.37
CA ASN A 330 2.05 1.60 0.60
C ASN A 330 3.02 0.62 1.28
N ALA A 331 3.41 0.81 2.54
CA ALA A 331 4.45 0.01 3.20
C ALA A 331 4.15 -1.50 3.20
N ALA A 332 2.87 -1.85 3.31
CA ALA A 332 2.34 -3.20 3.23
C ALA A 332 2.62 -3.87 1.88
N GLU A 333 2.15 -3.21 0.82
CA GLU A 333 2.28 -3.65 -0.56
C GLU A 333 3.76 -3.72 -0.95
N HIS A 334 4.56 -2.77 -0.47
CA HIS A 334 5.99 -2.74 -0.66
C HIS A 334 6.67 -3.99 -0.07
N ALA A 335 6.39 -4.30 1.20
CA ALA A 335 6.95 -5.48 1.85
C ALA A 335 6.47 -6.78 1.19
N GLY A 336 5.18 -6.89 0.89
CA GLY A 336 4.58 -8.05 0.23
C GLY A 336 5.19 -8.31 -1.14
N ALA A 337 5.27 -7.29 -1.99
CA ALA A 337 5.84 -7.37 -3.33
C ALA A 337 7.30 -7.83 -3.32
N ILE A 338 8.11 -7.32 -2.38
CA ILE A 338 9.51 -7.73 -2.21
C ILE A 338 9.58 -9.21 -1.79
N ILE A 339 8.76 -9.63 -0.81
CA ILE A 339 8.75 -11.01 -0.30
C ILE A 339 8.39 -12.00 -1.43
N PHE A 340 7.38 -11.67 -2.25
CA PHE A 340 7.02 -12.52 -3.39
C PHE A 340 8.12 -12.57 -4.45
N ALA A 341 8.80 -11.46 -4.71
CA ALA A 341 9.94 -11.44 -5.62
C ALA A 341 11.12 -12.30 -5.10
N PHE A 342 11.39 -12.28 -3.80
CA PHE A 342 12.36 -13.20 -3.17
C PHE A 342 11.98 -14.66 -3.39
N LYS A 343 10.69 -14.98 -3.23
CA LYS A 343 10.11 -16.32 -3.47
C LYS A 343 9.97 -16.66 -4.96
N ASN A 344 10.53 -15.85 -5.86
CA ASN A 344 10.45 -16.07 -7.30
C ASN A 344 9.02 -16.06 -7.87
N LYS A 345 8.08 -15.40 -7.19
CA LYS A 345 6.69 -15.23 -7.64
C LYS A 345 6.52 -13.83 -8.23
N ILE A 346 7.22 -13.56 -9.34
CA ILE A 346 7.29 -12.20 -9.90
C ILE A 346 5.94 -11.71 -10.46
N ASP A 347 5.09 -12.63 -10.93
CA ASP A 347 3.77 -12.27 -11.46
C ASP A 347 2.88 -11.68 -10.35
N ILE A 348 3.01 -12.21 -9.12
CA ILE A 348 2.34 -11.65 -7.94
C ILE A 348 2.89 -10.25 -7.62
N THR A 349 4.23 -10.08 -7.65
CA THR A 349 4.88 -8.78 -7.47
C THR A 349 4.39 -7.75 -8.50
N LEU A 350 4.30 -8.14 -9.77
CA LEU A 350 3.77 -7.27 -10.83
C LEU A 350 2.31 -6.92 -10.58
N GLY A 351 1.50 -7.91 -10.16
CA GLY A 351 0.10 -7.69 -9.82
C GLY A 351 -0.09 -6.70 -8.68
N ILE A 352 0.71 -6.80 -7.61
CA ILE A 352 0.68 -5.87 -6.48
C ILE A 352 1.08 -4.46 -6.95
N ALA A 353 2.25 -4.32 -7.58
CA ALA A 353 2.80 -3.00 -7.91
C ALA A 353 2.02 -2.29 -9.04
N LEU A 354 1.80 -2.98 -10.17
CA LEU A 354 1.07 -2.40 -11.31
C LEU A 354 -0.42 -2.26 -11.00
N GLY A 355 -1.02 -3.25 -10.33
CA GLY A 355 -2.44 -3.22 -9.96
C GLY A 355 -2.76 -2.06 -9.03
N SER A 356 -1.98 -1.87 -7.97
CA SER A 356 -2.16 -0.75 -7.04
C SER A 356 -1.97 0.60 -7.75
N ALA A 357 -0.91 0.77 -8.57
CA ALA A 357 -0.73 1.98 -9.37
C ALA A 357 -1.90 2.27 -10.33
N THR A 358 -2.42 1.25 -11.02
CA THR A 358 -3.60 1.37 -11.90
C THR A 358 -4.85 1.75 -11.12
N GLN A 359 -5.06 1.17 -9.93
CA GLN A 359 -6.19 1.49 -9.05
C GLN A 359 -6.10 2.93 -8.55
N ILE A 360 -4.94 3.39 -8.08
CA ILE A 360 -4.78 4.78 -7.65
C ILE A 360 -5.07 5.73 -8.81
N SER A 361 -4.50 5.47 -9.99
CA SER A 361 -4.63 6.34 -11.16
C SER A 361 -6.06 6.38 -11.74
N LEU A 362 -6.71 5.22 -11.91
CA LEU A 362 -7.97 5.12 -12.65
C LEU A 362 -9.22 4.94 -11.78
N LEU A 363 -9.05 4.70 -10.48
CA LEU A 363 -10.15 4.59 -9.51
C LEU A 363 -10.08 5.70 -8.45
N VAL A 364 -8.99 5.78 -7.69
CA VAL A 364 -8.90 6.71 -6.54
C VAL A 364 -8.91 8.16 -7.00
N VAL A 365 -8.01 8.55 -7.91
CA VAL A 365 -7.94 9.92 -8.46
C VAL A 365 -9.30 10.41 -9.00
N PRO A 366 -9.99 9.67 -9.90
CA PRO A 366 -11.28 10.13 -10.41
C PRO A 366 -12.41 10.11 -9.37
N ILE A 367 -12.42 9.15 -8.42
CA ILE A 367 -13.40 9.19 -7.31
C ILE A 367 -13.24 10.49 -6.52
N ILE A 368 -12.02 10.83 -6.14
CA ILE A 368 -11.74 12.06 -5.39
C ILE A 368 -12.12 13.29 -6.20
N LEU A 369 -11.88 13.30 -7.52
CA LEU A 369 -12.30 14.39 -8.40
C LEU A 369 -13.83 14.55 -8.44
N ILE A 370 -14.58 13.45 -8.51
CA ILE A 370 -16.04 13.46 -8.49
C ILE A 370 -16.55 13.94 -7.12
N VAL A 371 -15.97 13.46 -6.02
CA VAL A 371 -16.30 13.92 -4.67
C VAL A 371 -16.05 15.42 -4.55
N SER A 372 -14.93 15.92 -5.07
CA SER A 372 -14.63 17.35 -5.13
C SER A 372 -15.68 18.12 -5.91
N TRP A 373 -16.10 17.60 -7.07
CA TRP A 373 -17.12 18.21 -7.92
C TRP A 373 -18.47 18.33 -7.22
N VAL A 374 -18.93 17.26 -6.56
CA VAL A 374 -20.20 17.26 -5.79
C VAL A 374 -20.15 18.25 -4.62
N ASN A 375 -19.00 18.38 -3.97
CA ASN A 375 -18.82 19.33 -2.86
C ASN A 375 -18.53 20.78 -3.30
N GLY A 376 -18.51 21.07 -4.61
CA GLY A 376 -18.25 22.41 -5.14
C GLY A 376 -16.78 22.86 -4.99
N ILE A 377 -15.86 21.96 -4.67
CA ILE A 377 -14.43 22.25 -4.54
C ILE A 377 -13.79 22.15 -5.93
N PRO A 378 -13.05 23.17 -6.41
CA PRO A 378 -12.49 23.21 -7.77
C PRO A 378 -11.18 22.43 -7.88
N MET A 379 -11.20 21.11 -7.63
CA MET A 379 -10.05 20.25 -7.91
C MET A 379 -10.00 19.89 -9.41
N ASP A 380 -8.82 20.04 -10.00
CA ASP A 380 -8.52 19.61 -11.37
C ASP A 380 -7.39 18.55 -11.38
N LEU A 381 -7.06 18.03 -12.57
CA LEU A 381 -5.98 17.04 -12.77
C LEU A 381 -4.64 17.68 -13.15
N ASP A 382 -4.54 19.01 -13.17
CA ASP A 382 -3.29 19.71 -13.46
C ASP A 382 -2.34 19.58 -12.26
N LEU A 383 -1.29 18.77 -12.43
CA LEU A 383 -0.26 18.56 -11.41
C LEU A 383 0.89 19.59 -11.51
N ASN A 384 0.89 20.46 -12.53
CA ASN A 384 2.03 21.22 -13.04
C ASN A 384 3.04 20.36 -13.83
N LEU A 385 4.02 21.04 -14.43
CA LEU A 385 4.94 20.47 -15.42
C LEU A 385 5.87 19.41 -14.83
N LEU A 386 6.46 19.67 -13.67
CA LEU A 386 7.45 18.76 -13.07
C LEU A 386 6.79 17.46 -12.61
N GLU A 387 5.66 17.59 -11.94
CA GLU A 387 4.87 16.50 -11.38
C GLU A 387 4.28 15.62 -12.50
N THR A 388 3.65 16.24 -13.51
CA THR A 388 3.16 15.51 -14.69
C THR A 388 4.32 14.89 -15.48
N GLY A 389 5.43 15.60 -15.65
CA GLY A 389 6.62 15.08 -16.33
C GLY A 389 7.20 13.85 -15.61
N SER A 390 7.22 13.88 -14.28
CA SER A 390 7.66 12.75 -13.46
C SER A 390 6.74 11.53 -13.60
N LEU A 391 5.41 11.75 -13.65
CA LEU A 391 4.43 10.71 -13.91
C LEU A 391 4.65 10.06 -15.28
N VAL A 392 4.79 10.87 -16.33
CA VAL A 392 5.07 10.41 -17.70
C VAL A 392 6.33 9.56 -17.73
N MET A 393 7.44 10.10 -17.23
CA MET A 393 8.72 9.39 -17.24
C MET A 393 8.67 8.08 -16.44
N THR A 394 7.93 8.06 -15.34
CA THR A 394 7.72 6.86 -14.52
C THR A 394 7.00 5.76 -15.29
N VAL A 395 5.85 6.06 -15.90
CA VAL A 395 5.07 5.07 -16.64
C VAL A 395 5.83 4.60 -17.87
N PHE A 396 6.47 5.50 -18.62
CA PHE A 396 7.28 5.13 -19.78
C PHE A 396 8.47 4.25 -19.40
N THR A 397 9.22 4.62 -18.37
CA THR A 397 10.40 3.84 -17.93
C THR A 397 9.98 2.45 -17.45
N THR A 398 8.85 2.36 -16.75
CA THR A 398 8.28 1.07 -16.31
C THR A 398 7.86 0.23 -17.52
N ALA A 399 7.18 0.83 -18.50
CA ALA A 399 6.77 0.15 -19.72
C ALA A 399 7.96 -0.42 -20.51
N PHE A 400 9.01 0.38 -20.71
CA PHE A 400 10.23 -0.07 -21.37
C PHE A 400 10.98 -1.15 -20.57
N THR A 401 10.99 -1.03 -19.23
CA THR A 401 11.65 -2.02 -18.36
C THR A 401 10.99 -3.40 -18.45
N LEU A 402 9.65 -3.42 -18.55
CA LEU A 402 8.86 -4.64 -18.65
C LEU A 402 8.64 -5.12 -20.10
N GLN A 403 9.28 -4.48 -21.08
CA GLN A 403 9.14 -4.83 -22.50
C GLN A 403 9.86 -6.12 -22.91
N ASP A 404 10.76 -6.66 -22.09
CA ASP A 404 11.37 -7.97 -22.38
C ASP A 404 10.72 -9.06 -21.53
N ASP A 405 10.67 -10.26 -22.07
CA ASP A 405 10.13 -11.46 -21.42
C ASP A 405 11.05 -12.00 -20.31
N LYS A 406 11.98 -11.20 -19.81
CA LYS A 406 12.97 -11.56 -18.79
C LYS A 406 13.05 -10.47 -17.73
N TRP A 407 13.19 -10.89 -16.48
CA TRP A 407 13.41 -10.00 -15.35
C TRP A 407 14.75 -10.32 -14.66
N HIS A 408 15.43 -9.29 -14.15
CA HIS A 408 16.72 -9.41 -13.48
C HIS A 408 17.00 -8.20 -12.58
N TYR A 409 17.98 -8.32 -11.69
CA TYR A 409 18.27 -7.29 -10.67
C TYR A 409 18.60 -5.92 -11.27
N LEU A 410 19.26 -5.86 -12.43
CA LEU A 410 19.62 -4.58 -13.08
C LEU A 410 18.39 -3.77 -13.52
N LYS A 411 17.28 -4.42 -13.93
CA LYS A 411 16.01 -3.72 -14.21
C LYS A 411 15.48 -3.05 -12.94
N GLY A 412 15.49 -3.80 -11.83
CA GLY A 412 15.09 -3.27 -10.53
C GLY A 412 15.98 -2.14 -10.02
N PHE A 413 17.29 -2.27 -10.22
CA PHE A 413 18.27 -1.24 -9.88
C PHE A 413 17.99 0.06 -10.64
N ASN A 414 17.75 -0.02 -11.95
CA ASN A 414 17.44 1.15 -12.77
C ASN A 414 16.17 1.86 -12.29
N LEU A 415 15.07 1.13 -12.06
CA LEU A 415 13.83 1.71 -11.55
C LEU A 415 14.02 2.37 -10.18
N THR A 416 14.77 1.73 -9.28
CA THR A 416 15.07 2.28 -7.96
C THR A 416 15.89 3.57 -8.06
N LEU A 417 16.89 3.62 -8.96
CA LEU A 417 17.67 4.84 -9.20
C LEU A 417 16.82 5.95 -9.81
N CYS A 418 15.90 5.63 -10.74
CA CYS A 418 14.94 6.61 -11.26
C CYS A 418 14.11 7.24 -10.13
N TYR A 419 13.62 6.43 -9.19
CA TYR A 419 12.89 6.94 -8.02
C TYR A 419 13.77 7.87 -7.16
N ILE A 420 15.02 7.48 -6.88
CA ILE A 420 15.95 8.29 -6.09
C ILE A 420 16.25 9.63 -6.78
N VAL A 421 16.45 9.64 -8.09
CA VAL A 421 16.69 10.89 -8.86
C VAL A 421 15.46 11.81 -8.81
N ILE A 422 14.26 11.26 -8.99
CA ILE A 422 13.00 12.02 -8.85
C ILE A 422 12.85 12.57 -7.43
N ALA A 423 13.11 11.75 -6.41
CA ALA A 423 13.07 12.16 -5.01
C ALA A 423 14.07 13.29 -4.71
N ALA A 424 15.30 13.19 -5.21
CA ALA A 424 16.31 14.24 -5.07
C ALA A 424 15.89 15.55 -5.78
N CYS A 425 15.23 15.45 -6.94
CA CYS A 425 14.67 16.60 -7.63
C CYS A 425 13.63 17.32 -6.75
N PHE A 426 12.66 16.60 -6.19
CA PHE A 426 11.66 17.20 -5.29
C PHE A 426 12.23 17.70 -3.96
N PHE A 427 13.34 17.11 -3.49
CA PHE A 427 14.03 17.57 -2.28
C PHE A 427 14.79 18.89 -2.49
N THR A 428 15.41 19.06 -3.67
CA THR A 428 16.22 20.25 -3.97
C THR A 428 15.37 21.47 -4.30
N ILE A 429 14.14 21.26 -4.79
CA ILE A 429 13.18 22.34 -5.06
C ILE A 429 12.58 22.82 -3.73
N LYS A 430 13.27 23.77 -3.10
CA LYS A 430 12.72 24.58 -2.02
C LYS A 430 11.79 25.62 -2.64
N ALA A 431 10.53 25.25 -2.86
CA ALA A 431 9.50 26.26 -3.04
C ALA A 431 9.44 27.06 -1.72
N LEU A 432 9.91 28.30 -1.74
CA LEU A 432 9.66 29.27 -0.67
C LEU A 432 8.13 29.37 -0.47
N PRO A 433 7.64 29.57 0.77
CA PRO A 433 6.26 29.96 0.96
C PRO A 433 6.04 31.24 0.14
N THR A 434 4.99 31.26 -0.67
CA THR A 434 4.51 32.50 -1.28
C THR A 434 4.37 33.54 -0.14
N PRO A 435 4.89 34.76 -0.30
CA PRO A 435 4.72 35.78 0.72
C PRO A 435 3.22 35.93 0.99
N LYS A 436 2.83 35.82 2.27
CA LYS A 436 1.48 36.15 2.73
C LYS A 436 1.09 37.45 2.03
N LYS A 437 -0.01 37.46 1.29
CA LYS A 437 -0.65 38.71 0.89
C LYS A 437 -0.94 39.44 2.19
N VAL A 438 -0.13 40.46 2.47
CA VAL A 438 -0.44 41.44 3.50
C VAL A 438 -1.71 42.11 3.01
N HIS A 439 -2.83 41.77 3.64
CA HIS A 439 -3.99 42.63 3.59
C HIS A 439 -3.64 43.84 4.44
N ASP A 440 -3.16 44.90 3.77
CA ASP A 440 -3.23 46.26 4.30
C ASP A 440 -4.67 46.77 4.21
#